data_AF-A0A444G2W5-F1
#
_entry.id   AF-A0A444G2W5-F1
#
_cell.length_a   1.000
_cell.length_b   1.000
_cell.length_c   1.000
_cell.angle_alpha   90.00
_cell.angle_beta   90.00
_cell.angle_gamma   90.00
#
_symmetry.space_group_name_H-M   'P 1'
#
loop_
_entity.id
_entity.type
_entity.pdbx_description
1 polymer ?
#
loop_
_entity_poly.entity_id
_entity_poly.type
_entity_poly.pdbx_seq_one_letter_code
_entity_poly.pdbx_strand_id
1 'polypeptide(L)'
;MSKSSTNRPPHRPSRHSSVLPHKTPNLKDHYSIGKKLGQGQFGTTYLCVDKNDGKEYACKSIPKLKLLSRDDYEDVWREIQIMHHLSEHPNVVRIRGAFEDPLFVHLVMELCAGGELFDRIIQKGHYSERKAAQLIKTIVGVVEACHSLGVMHRDLKPENFLFASADEDAALKATDFGLSVFYKPGSS
;
A
#
# COMPACT_ATOMS: atom_id res chain seq x y z
N MET A 1 56.82 6.24 21.59
CA MET A 1 56.52 6.89 20.29
C MET A 1 55.41 6.10 19.60
N SER A 2 54.19 6.59 19.72
CA SER A 2 52.95 5.98 19.22
C SER A 2 52.60 6.57 17.84
N LYS A 3 52.37 5.72 16.83
CA LYS A 3 51.79 6.08 15.51
C LYS A 3 50.56 5.20 15.30
N SER A 4 49.38 5.72 15.62
CA SER A 4 48.41 6.36 14.71
C SER A 4 47.55 5.34 13.96
N SER A 5 46.52 4.85 14.65
CA SER A 5 45.37 4.16 14.05
C SER A 5 44.61 5.14 13.18
N THR A 6 44.57 4.90 11.87
CA THR A 6 43.76 5.68 10.93
C THR A 6 42.29 5.34 11.14
N ASN A 7 41.58 6.21 11.85
CA ASN A 7 40.14 6.14 12.06
C ASN A 7 39.46 6.50 10.72
N ARG A 8 38.96 5.52 9.97
CA ARG A 8 38.08 5.81 8.83
C ARG A 8 36.75 6.35 9.38
N PRO A 9 36.20 7.45 8.84
CA PRO A 9 34.91 7.93 9.27
C PRO A 9 33.82 6.90 8.91
N PRO A 10 32.73 6.81 9.68
CA PRO A 10 31.60 5.96 9.30
C PRO A 10 31.06 6.45 7.95
N HIS A 11 30.83 5.50 7.04
CA HIS A 11 30.20 5.75 5.74
C HIS A 11 28.91 6.54 5.96
N ARG A 12 28.87 7.82 5.60
CA ARG A 12 27.61 8.53 5.46
C ARG A 12 26.85 7.86 4.31
N PRO A 13 25.59 7.41 4.51
CA PRO A 13 24.77 6.97 3.39
C PRO A 13 24.68 8.12 2.38
N SER A 14 24.92 7.80 1.11
CA SER A 14 24.93 8.78 0.02
C SER A 14 23.61 9.53 -0.01
N ARG A 15 23.69 10.85 -0.09
CA ARG A 15 22.54 11.74 -0.22
C ARG A 15 21.79 11.40 -1.53
N HIS A 16 20.52 11.02 -1.38
CA HIS A 16 19.51 10.77 -2.43
C HIS A 16 19.53 9.40 -3.12
N SER A 17 19.17 8.33 -2.41
CA SER A 17 18.53 7.17 -3.06
C SER A 17 17.06 7.53 -3.33
N SER A 18 16.70 7.81 -4.58
CA SER A 18 15.29 7.90 -4.97
C SER A 18 14.65 6.52 -4.81
N VAL A 19 13.38 6.45 -4.41
CA VAL A 19 12.60 5.20 -4.47
C VAL A 19 12.10 4.96 -5.88
N LEU A 20 11.58 6.00 -6.54
CA LEU A 20 11.07 5.91 -7.90
C LEU A 20 12.20 5.99 -8.92
N PRO A 21 12.13 5.24 -10.04
CA PRO A 21 13.18 5.22 -11.06
C PRO A 21 13.27 6.53 -11.87
N HIS A 22 12.27 7.41 -11.75
CA HIS A 22 12.21 8.69 -12.45
C HIS A 22 11.68 9.78 -11.52
N LYS A 23 12.04 11.04 -11.80
CA LYS A 23 11.46 12.19 -11.12
C LYS A 23 9.97 12.31 -11.44
N THR A 24 9.16 12.54 -10.43
CA THR A 24 7.73 12.78 -10.58
C THR A 24 7.41 14.27 -10.40
N PRO A 25 6.27 14.76 -10.92
CA PRO A 25 5.76 16.08 -10.55
C PRO A 25 5.45 16.15 -9.05
N ASN A 26 5.25 17.35 -8.52
CA ASN A 26 4.85 17.52 -7.14
C ASN A 26 3.40 17.03 -6.96
N LEU A 27 3.18 16.12 -6.00
CA LEU A 27 1.84 15.61 -5.69
C LEU A 27 0.82 16.74 -5.49
N LYS A 28 1.22 17.81 -4.80
CA LYS A 28 0.35 18.94 -4.45
C LYS A 28 -0.07 19.78 -5.66
N ASP A 29 0.58 19.63 -6.80
CA ASP A 29 0.13 20.30 -8.03
C ASP A 29 -1.12 19.60 -8.59
N HIS A 30 -1.27 18.30 -8.34
CA HIS A 30 -2.36 17.47 -8.87
C HIS A 30 -3.46 17.15 -7.85
N TYR A 31 -3.12 17.04 -6.57
CA TYR A 31 -4.04 16.62 -5.52
C TYR A 31 -4.09 17.60 -4.35
N SER A 32 -5.25 17.76 -3.72
CA SER A 32 -5.39 18.34 -2.39
C SER A 32 -5.39 17.22 -1.35
N ILE A 33 -4.58 17.36 -0.29
CA ILE A 33 -4.50 16.36 0.79
C ILE A 33 -5.45 16.79 1.91
N GLY A 34 -6.35 15.90 2.29
CA GLY A 34 -7.39 16.10 3.30
C GLY A 34 -7.11 15.36 4.60
N LYS A 35 -8.20 14.88 5.23
CA LYS A 35 -8.15 14.21 6.54
C LYS A 35 -7.34 12.91 6.51
N LYS A 36 -6.74 12.55 7.65
CA LYS A 36 -6.16 11.22 7.86
C LYS A 36 -7.27 10.17 7.83
N LEU A 37 -7.02 9.08 7.09
CA LEU A 37 -7.90 7.91 7.00
C LEU A 37 -7.40 6.77 7.88
N GLY A 38 -6.08 6.60 7.97
CA GLY A 38 -5.48 5.51 8.75
C GLY A 38 -3.97 5.66 8.90
N GLN A 39 -3.37 4.80 9.72
CA GLN A 39 -1.92 4.73 9.89
C GLN A 39 -1.48 3.28 9.82
N GLY A 40 -0.74 2.95 8.76
CA GLY A 40 -0.11 1.65 8.61
C GLY A 40 1.31 1.63 9.17
N GLN A 41 1.98 0.48 9.02
CA GLN A 41 3.36 0.27 9.48
C GLN A 41 4.33 1.30 8.87
N PHE A 42 4.25 1.49 7.55
CA PHE A 42 5.22 2.29 6.79
C PHE A 42 4.82 3.76 6.62
N GLY A 43 3.54 4.10 6.78
CA GLY A 43 3.05 5.41 6.38
C GLY A 43 1.69 5.76 6.94
N THR A 44 1.28 6.99 6.66
CA THR A 44 -0.07 7.48 7.01
C THR A 44 -0.87 7.64 5.74
N THR A 45 -2.10 7.13 5.75
CA THR A 45 -3.04 7.24 4.63
C THR A 45 -3.96 8.42 4.86
N TYR A 46 -4.09 9.27 3.85
CA TYR A 46 -4.93 10.46 3.85
C TYR A 46 -5.96 10.38 2.73
N LEU A 47 -7.11 11.03 2.93
CA LEU A 47 -7.99 11.37 1.83
C LEU A 47 -7.25 12.36 0.94
N CYS A 48 -7.35 12.21 -0.37
CA CYS A 48 -6.91 13.23 -1.31
C CYS A 48 -7.91 13.39 -2.44
N VAL A 49 -7.97 14.59 -3.01
CA VAL A 49 -8.91 14.93 -4.08
C VAL A 49 -8.12 15.40 -5.28
N ASP A 50 -8.37 14.81 -6.45
CA ASP A 50 -7.79 15.26 -7.70
C ASP A 50 -8.36 16.64 -8.06
N LYS A 51 -7.47 17.59 -8.32
CA LYS A 51 -7.84 18.99 -8.60
C LYS A 51 -8.48 19.18 -9.97
N ASN A 52 -8.33 18.23 -10.88
CA ASN A 52 -8.85 18.33 -12.24
C ASN A 52 -10.34 17.94 -12.32
N ASP A 53 -10.72 16.84 -11.67
CA ASP A 53 -12.07 16.26 -11.77
C ASP A 53 -12.83 16.24 -10.43
N GLY A 54 -12.18 16.62 -9.32
CA GLY A 54 -12.78 16.61 -7.99
C GLY A 54 -12.96 15.21 -7.40
N LYS A 55 -12.41 14.16 -8.03
CA LYS A 55 -12.59 12.79 -7.57
C LYS A 55 -11.72 12.48 -6.36
N GLU A 56 -12.28 11.74 -5.42
CA GLU A 56 -11.63 11.34 -4.18
C GLU A 56 -10.79 10.06 -4.33
N TYR A 57 -9.67 10.02 -3.61
CA TYR A 57 -8.68 8.95 -3.60
C TYR A 57 -8.09 8.80 -2.19
N ALA A 58 -7.40 7.68 -1.94
CA ALA A 58 -6.54 7.52 -0.78
C ALA A 58 -5.08 7.75 -1.16
N CYS A 59 -4.33 8.46 -0.31
CA CYS A 59 -2.91 8.73 -0.49
C CYS A 59 -2.12 8.21 0.72
N LYS A 60 -1.39 7.10 0.55
CA LYS A 60 -0.45 6.57 1.56
C LYS A 60 0.88 7.32 1.43
N SER A 61 1.23 8.09 2.44
CA SER A 61 2.48 8.87 2.51
C SER A 61 3.49 8.18 3.44
N ILE A 62 4.62 7.77 2.88
CA ILE A 62 5.72 7.06 3.54
C ILE A 62 6.88 8.05 3.75
N PRO A 63 7.23 8.40 4.99
CA PRO A 63 8.35 9.31 5.26
C PRO A 63 9.68 8.63 4.92
N LYS A 64 10.53 9.29 4.13
CA LYS A 64 11.88 8.79 3.80
C LYS A 64 12.79 8.64 5.01
N LEU A 65 12.53 9.42 6.06
CA LEU A 65 13.11 9.27 7.40
C LEU A 65 12.94 7.84 7.95
N LYS A 66 11.85 7.15 7.62
CA LYS A 66 11.60 5.77 8.07
C LYS A 66 12.32 4.72 7.21
N LEU A 67 12.94 5.11 6.10
CA LEU A 67 13.68 4.22 5.20
C LEU A 67 15.17 4.29 5.60
N LEU A 68 15.59 3.36 6.45
CA LEU A 68 16.88 3.39 7.14
C LEU A 68 17.97 2.63 6.37
N SER A 69 17.56 1.69 5.53
CA SER A 69 18.41 0.80 4.74
C SER A 69 18.03 0.85 3.28
N ARG A 70 18.90 0.34 2.40
CA ARG A 70 18.59 0.19 0.97
C ARG A 70 17.39 -0.74 0.75
N ASP A 71 17.28 -1.79 1.56
CA ASP A 71 16.20 -2.76 1.49
C ASP A 71 14.85 -2.10 1.75
N ASP A 72 14.76 -1.10 2.64
CA ASP A 72 13.52 -0.34 2.86
C ASP A 72 13.08 0.43 1.60
N TYR A 73 14.03 1.00 0.83
CA TYR A 73 13.71 1.66 -0.44
C TYR A 73 13.24 0.65 -1.48
N GLU A 74 13.90 -0.51 -1.55
CA GLU A 74 13.53 -1.59 -2.47
C GLU A 74 12.17 -2.21 -2.11
N ASP A 75 11.81 -2.28 -0.83
CA ASP A 75 10.52 -2.75 -0.35
C ASP A 75 9.38 -1.81 -0.76
N VAL A 76 9.54 -0.49 -0.60
CA VAL A 76 8.54 0.49 -1.07
C VAL A 76 8.40 0.44 -2.59
N TRP A 77 9.52 0.31 -3.32
CA TRP A 77 9.47 0.16 -4.77
C TRP A 77 8.74 -1.13 -5.19
N ARG A 78 9.00 -2.24 -4.50
CA ARG A 78 8.33 -3.52 -4.73
C ARG A 78 6.83 -3.44 -4.45
N GLU A 79 6.42 -2.75 -3.39
CA GLU A 79 5.00 -2.49 -3.09
C GLU A 79 4.31 -1.83 -4.28
N ILE A 80 4.90 -0.77 -4.84
CA ILE A 80 4.37 -0.06 -6.01
C ILE A 80 4.26 -1.00 -7.23
N GLN A 81 5.30 -1.80 -7.48
CA GLN A 81 5.29 -2.75 -8.59
C GLN A 81 4.20 -3.81 -8.44
N ILE A 82 4.02 -4.36 -7.24
CA ILE A 82 2.99 -5.36 -6.94
C ILE A 82 1.60 -4.77 -7.11
N MET A 83 1.36 -3.56 -6.60
CA MET A 83 0.07 -2.90 -6.74
C MET A 83 -0.28 -2.64 -8.22
N HIS A 84 0.69 -2.25 -9.04
CA HIS A 84 0.48 -2.14 -10.49
C HIS A 84 0.24 -3.50 -11.15
N HIS A 85 0.94 -4.55 -10.71
CA HIS A 85 0.80 -5.89 -11.26
C HIS A 85 -0.58 -6.51 -11.01
N LEU A 86 -1.20 -6.17 -9.88
CA LEU A 86 -2.50 -6.69 -9.44
C LEU A 86 -3.68 -5.74 -9.73
N SER A 87 -3.44 -4.58 -10.36
CA SER A 87 -4.39 -3.45 -10.41
C SER A 87 -5.71 -3.74 -11.13
N GLU A 88 -5.73 -4.74 -12.00
CA GLU A 88 -6.92 -5.12 -12.78
C GLU A 88 -7.84 -6.09 -12.03
N HIS A 89 -7.41 -6.64 -10.90
CA HIS A 89 -8.26 -7.55 -10.12
C HIS A 89 -9.32 -6.76 -9.33
N PRO A 90 -10.63 -7.09 -9.48
CA PRO A 90 -11.71 -6.28 -8.90
C PRO A 90 -11.68 -6.19 -7.37
N ASN A 91 -11.15 -7.21 -6.70
CA ASN A 91 -11.01 -7.26 -5.24
C ASN A 91 -9.63 -6.82 -4.72
N VAL A 92 -8.80 -6.20 -5.54
CA VAL A 92 -7.54 -5.56 -5.12
C VAL A 92 -7.68 -4.05 -5.30
N VAL A 93 -7.11 -3.28 -4.38
CA VAL A 93 -7.10 -1.82 -4.48
C VAL A 93 -6.28 -1.37 -5.69
N ARG A 94 -6.87 -0.53 -6.52
CA ARG A 94 -6.22 0.00 -7.72
C ARG A 94 -5.29 1.15 -7.38
N ILE A 95 -4.01 1.01 -7.70
CA ILE A 95 -3.07 2.14 -7.69
C ILE A 95 -3.34 3.05 -8.88
N ARG A 96 -3.39 4.35 -8.63
CA ARG A 96 -3.49 5.38 -9.67
C ARG A 96 -2.12 5.89 -10.08
N GLY A 97 -1.20 6.00 -9.12
CA GLY A 97 0.18 6.40 -9.37
C GLY A 97 0.98 6.59 -8.09
N ALA A 98 2.28 6.77 -8.25
CA ALA A 98 3.20 7.08 -7.17
C ALA A 98 3.90 8.41 -7.44
N PHE A 99 4.18 9.15 -6.37
CA PHE A 99 4.86 10.44 -6.39
C PHE A 99 5.96 10.46 -5.34
N GLU A 100 7.04 11.17 -5.61
CA GLU A 100 8.17 11.27 -4.71
C GLU A 100 8.61 12.73 -4.58
N ASP A 101 8.75 13.19 -3.33
CA ASP A 101 9.31 14.49 -2.99
C ASP A 101 10.57 14.32 -2.11
N PRO A 102 11.25 15.40 -1.68
CA PRO A 102 12.47 15.25 -0.86
C PRO A 102 12.29 14.52 0.48
N LEU A 103 11.07 14.47 1.02
CA LEU A 103 10.76 13.98 2.36
C LEU A 103 9.89 12.70 2.36
N PHE A 104 9.10 12.46 1.32
CA PHE A 104 8.10 11.39 1.28
C PHE A 104 8.04 10.67 -0.08
N VAL A 105 7.53 9.45 -0.02
CA VAL A 105 6.96 8.72 -1.17
C VAL A 105 5.45 8.62 -0.95
N HIS A 106 4.65 8.88 -1.97
CA HIS A 106 3.20 8.96 -1.91
C HIS A 106 2.58 7.98 -2.91
N LEU A 107 1.72 7.09 -2.44
CA LEU A 107 0.98 6.16 -3.27
C LEU A 107 -0.48 6.62 -3.33
N VAL A 108 -0.93 7.06 -4.50
CA VAL A 108 -2.32 7.44 -4.73
C VAL A 108 -3.07 6.23 -5.25
N MET A 109 -4.12 5.83 -4.55
CA MET A 109 -4.92 4.63 -4.82
C MET A 109 -6.42 4.97 -4.77
N GLU A 110 -7.27 4.12 -5.33
CA GLU A 110 -8.71 4.28 -5.20
C GLU A 110 -9.14 4.34 -3.72
N LEU A 111 -10.16 5.13 -3.43
CA LEU A 111 -10.70 5.25 -2.08
C LEU A 111 -11.70 4.12 -1.80
N CYS A 112 -11.44 3.33 -0.77
CA CYS A 112 -12.41 2.39 -0.20
C CYS A 112 -13.17 3.06 0.94
N ALA A 113 -14.35 3.60 0.67
CA ALA A 113 -15.12 4.42 1.62
C ALA A 113 -16.09 3.61 2.51
N GLY A 114 -16.18 2.29 2.30
CA GLY A 114 -17.12 1.41 3.00
C GLY A 114 -16.68 0.90 4.37
N GLY A 115 -15.47 1.29 4.81
CA GLY A 115 -14.91 0.88 6.10
C GLY A 115 -14.35 -0.55 6.10
N GLU A 116 -13.86 -0.97 7.26
CA GLU A 116 -13.22 -2.26 7.47
C GLU A 116 -14.22 -3.42 7.45
N LEU A 117 -13.73 -4.59 7.03
CA LEU A 117 -14.51 -5.81 6.97
C LEU A 117 -15.19 -6.16 8.30
N PHE A 118 -14.42 -6.14 9.39
CA PHE A 118 -14.92 -6.57 10.71
C PHE A 118 -15.91 -5.58 11.31
N ASP A 119 -15.65 -4.28 11.18
CA ASP A 119 -16.58 -3.25 11.66
C ASP A 119 -17.97 -3.43 11.05
N ARG A 120 -18.02 -3.76 9.75
CA ARG A 120 -19.28 -3.99 9.05
C ARG A 120 -19.98 -5.27 9.49
N ILE A 121 -19.23 -6.32 9.81
CA ILE A 121 -19.77 -7.56 10.38
C ILE A 121 -20.38 -7.28 11.76
N ILE A 122 -19.66 -6.56 12.63
CA ILE A 122 -20.10 -6.22 13.98
C ILE A 122 -21.37 -5.37 13.93
N GLN A 123 -21.41 -4.33 13.09
CA GLN A 123 -22.58 -3.44 12.97
C GLN A 123 -23.86 -4.15 12.52
N LYS A 124 -23.76 -5.22 11.72
CA LYS A 124 -24.93 -5.98 11.26
C LYS A 124 -25.57 -6.85 12.35
N GLY A 125 -24.84 -7.16 13.43
CA GLY A 125 -25.32 -7.94 14.59
C GLY A 125 -25.55 -9.43 14.31
N HIS A 126 -26.22 -9.77 13.21
CA HIS A 126 -26.41 -11.16 12.74
C HIS A 126 -25.71 -11.37 11.40
N TYR A 127 -24.74 -12.29 11.39
CA TYR A 127 -24.02 -12.69 10.20
C TYR A 127 -24.18 -14.19 9.96
N SER A 128 -24.88 -14.57 8.89
CA SER A 128 -25.13 -15.98 8.59
C SER A 128 -23.89 -16.65 8.02
N GLU A 129 -23.76 -17.96 8.22
CA GLU A 129 -22.71 -18.78 7.64
C GLU A 129 -22.64 -18.63 6.11
N ARG A 130 -23.80 -18.50 5.44
CA ARG A 130 -23.87 -18.24 4.00
C ARG A 130 -23.17 -16.93 3.61
N LYS A 131 -23.35 -15.85 4.37
CA LYS A 131 -22.66 -14.57 4.11
C LYS A 131 -21.17 -14.69 4.41
N ALA A 132 -20.80 -15.42 5.47
CA ALA A 132 -19.39 -15.68 5.81
C ALA A 132 -18.69 -16.46 4.69
N ALA A 133 -19.33 -17.51 4.15
CA ALA A 133 -18.82 -18.28 3.04
C ALA A 133 -18.60 -17.41 1.77
N GLN A 134 -19.48 -16.44 1.50
CA GLN A 134 -19.30 -15.49 0.40
C GLN A 134 -18.08 -14.59 0.60
N LEU A 135 -17.87 -14.07 1.82
CA LEU A 135 -16.68 -13.26 2.14
C LEU A 135 -15.39 -14.08 1.99
N ILE A 136 -15.36 -15.28 2.57
CA ILE A 136 -14.20 -16.17 2.50
C ILE A 136 -13.89 -16.53 1.05
N LYS A 137 -14.91 -16.79 0.22
CA LYS A 137 -14.73 -17.01 -1.22
C LYS A 137 -14.03 -15.82 -1.89
N THR A 138 -14.42 -14.59 -1.58
CA THR A 138 -13.77 -13.38 -2.11
C THR A 138 -12.32 -13.25 -1.63
N ILE A 139 -12.06 -13.48 -0.34
CA ILE A 139 -10.71 -13.43 0.23
C ILE A 139 -9.81 -14.48 -0.43
N VAL A 140 -10.27 -15.72 -0.56
CA VAL A 140 -9.54 -16.79 -1.25
C VAL A 140 -9.31 -16.44 -2.73
N GLY A 141 -10.27 -15.81 -3.40
CA GLY A 141 -10.10 -15.30 -4.77
C GLY A 141 -8.98 -14.25 -4.89
N VAL A 142 -8.83 -13.36 -3.91
CA VAL A 142 -7.69 -12.43 -3.85
C VAL A 142 -6.36 -13.18 -3.70
N VAL A 143 -6.32 -14.21 -2.85
CA VAL A 143 -5.12 -15.03 -2.66
C VAL A 143 -4.74 -15.78 -3.92
N GLU A 144 -5.73 -16.38 -4.60
CA GLU A 144 -5.55 -17.03 -5.89
C GLU A 144 -5.01 -16.06 -6.95
N ALA A 145 -5.57 -14.86 -7.04
CA ALA A 145 -5.09 -13.82 -7.95
C ALA A 145 -3.63 -13.42 -7.67
N CYS A 146 -3.27 -13.23 -6.39
CA CYS A 146 -1.88 -12.96 -6.02
C CYS A 146 -0.96 -14.12 -6.44
N HIS A 147 -1.32 -15.35 -6.08
CA HIS A 147 -0.47 -16.52 -6.31
C HIS A 147 -0.32 -16.86 -7.79
N SER A 148 -1.39 -16.76 -8.58
CA SER A 148 -1.36 -16.98 -10.04
C SER A 148 -0.47 -15.97 -10.78
N LEU A 149 -0.28 -14.78 -10.18
CA LEU A 149 0.58 -13.72 -10.66
C LEU A 149 1.96 -13.70 -9.96
N GLY A 150 2.31 -14.76 -9.24
CA GLY A 150 3.61 -14.90 -8.59
C GLY A 150 3.86 -13.89 -7.47
N VAL A 151 2.81 -13.48 -6.76
CA VAL A 151 2.88 -12.58 -5.59
C VAL A 151 2.44 -13.31 -4.32
N MET A 152 3.21 -13.22 -3.25
CA MET A 152 2.77 -13.58 -1.89
C MET A 152 2.40 -12.32 -1.11
N HIS A 153 1.18 -12.25 -0.58
CA HIS A 153 0.71 -11.09 0.18
C HIS A 153 1.45 -10.91 1.52
N ARG A 154 1.66 -12.03 2.25
CA ARG A 154 2.33 -12.16 3.56
C ARG A 154 1.69 -11.45 4.77
N ASP A 155 0.74 -10.55 4.57
CA ASP A 155 0.01 -9.87 5.66
C ASP A 155 -1.51 -9.93 5.49
N LEU A 156 -2.08 -11.13 5.37
CA LEU A 156 -3.54 -11.28 5.27
C LEU A 156 -4.16 -11.20 6.66
N LYS A 157 -4.85 -10.10 6.91
CA LYS A 157 -5.61 -9.85 8.13
C LYS A 157 -6.84 -9.00 7.82
N PRO A 158 -7.89 -9.04 8.64
CA PRO A 158 -9.14 -8.38 8.28
C PRO A 158 -9.06 -6.86 8.10
N GLU A 159 -8.13 -6.19 8.79
CA GLU A 159 -7.84 -4.76 8.69
C GLU A 159 -7.34 -4.36 7.28
N ASN A 160 -6.77 -5.32 6.55
CA ASN A 160 -6.29 -5.12 5.17
C ASN A 160 -7.41 -5.38 4.14
N PHE A 161 -8.67 -5.54 4.56
CA PHE A 161 -9.83 -5.67 3.68
C PHE A 161 -10.85 -4.58 3.95
N LEU A 162 -11.04 -3.70 2.97
CA LEU A 162 -11.98 -2.58 3.02
C LEU A 162 -13.09 -2.76 2.00
N PHE A 163 -14.29 -2.27 2.30
CA PHE A 163 -15.35 -2.18 1.31
C PHE A 163 -15.19 -0.94 0.44
N ALA A 164 -15.43 -1.07 -0.87
CA ALA A 164 -15.32 0.03 -1.82
C ALA A 164 -16.24 1.22 -1.48
N SER A 165 -17.46 0.93 -1.02
CA SER A 165 -18.48 1.91 -0.62
C SER A 165 -19.32 1.40 0.55
N ALA A 166 -20.20 2.25 1.08
CA ALA A 166 -21.13 1.88 2.15
C ALA A 166 -22.30 0.99 1.67
N ASP A 167 -22.45 0.81 0.34
CA ASP A 167 -23.55 0.05 -0.28
C ASP A 167 -23.51 -1.42 0.12
N GLU A 168 -24.67 -2.05 0.34
CA GLU A 168 -24.77 -3.41 0.87
C GLU A 168 -24.02 -4.47 0.05
N ASP A 169 -23.95 -4.27 -1.26
CA ASP A 169 -23.32 -5.11 -2.27
C ASP A 169 -21.92 -4.61 -2.68
N ALA A 170 -21.36 -3.63 -1.97
CA ALA A 170 -20.05 -3.08 -2.24
C ALA A 170 -18.97 -4.17 -2.30
N ALA A 171 -18.08 -4.04 -3.28
CA ALA A 171 -16.95 -4.96 -3.43
C ALA A 171 -16.01 -4.88 -2.23
N LEU A 172 -15.54 -6.04 -1.76
CA LEU A 172 -14.45 -6.14 -0.80
C LEU A 172 -13.11 -6.02 -1.54
N LYS A 173 -12.21 -5.19 -1.01
CA LYS A 173 -10.92 -4.83 -1.62
C LYS A 173 -9.78 -5.12 -0.64
N ALA A 174 -8.74 -5.81 -1.08
CA ALA A 174 -7.50 -5.95 -0.32
C ALA A 174 -6.64 -4.68 -0.46
N THR A 175 -6.14 -4.16 0.65
CA THR A 175 -5.57 -2.81 0.77
C THR A 175 -4.30 -2.74 1.63
N ASP A 176 -3.33 -3.64 1.52
CA ASP A 176 -1.96 -3.36 2.00
C ASP A 176 -0.96 -4.38 1.44
N PHE A 177 -0.09 -3.95 0.51
CA PHE A 177 0.92 -4.82 -0.10
C PHE A 177 2.34 -4.49 0.38
N GLY A 178 2.48 -3.70 1.45
CA GLY A 178 3.78 -3.25 1.97
C GLY A 178 4.69 -4.38 2.45
N LEU A 179 4.12 -5.54 2.80
CA LEU A 179 4.87 -6.75 3.13
C LEU A 179 4.88 -7.76 1.99
N SER A 180 4.30 -7.49 0.83
CA SER A 180 4.19 -8.47 -0.25
C SER A 180 5.52 -8.64 -1.02
N VAL A 181 5.70 -9.81 -1.63
CA VAL A 181 6.88 -10.11 -2.46
C VAL A 181 6.50 -10.86 -3.73
N PHE A 182 7.28 -10.66 -4.77
CA PHE A 182 7.28 -11.58 -5.92
C PHE A 182 7.96 -12.90 -5.53
N TYR A 183 7.46 -14.00 -6.08
CA TYR A 183 8.05 -15.32 -5.93
C TYR A 183 7.95 -16.11 -7.24
N LYS A 184 8.84 -17.09 -7.38
CA LYS A 184 8.78 -18.07 -8.47
C LYS A 184 8.23 -19.39 -7.92
N PRO A 185 7.09 -19.88 -8.43
CA PRO A 185 6.60 -21.21 -8.06
C PRO A 185 7.69 -22.27 -8.30
N GLY A 186 7.97 -23.09 -7.29
CA GLY A 186 8.94 -24.20 -7.40
C GLY A 186 10.42 -23.82 -7.20
N SER A 187 10.73 -22.59 -6.77
CA SER A 187 12.09 -22.21 -6.35
C SER A 187 12.19 -22.33 -4.83
N SER A 188 12.59 -23.51 -4.35
CA SER A 188 13.00 -23.76 -2.95
C SER A 188 14.50 -23.94 -2.86
#